data_AF-A0A9E2FFS7-F1
#
_entry.id   AF-A0A9E2FFS7-F1
#
_cell.length_a   1.000
_cell.length_b   1.000
_cell.length_c   1.000
_cell.angle_alpha   90.00
_cell.angle_beta   90.00
_cell.angle_gamma   90.00
#
_symmetry.space_group_name_H-M   'P 1'
#
loop_
_entity.id
_entity.type
_entity.pdbx_description
1 polymer ?
#
loop_
_entity_poly.entity_id
_entity_poly.type
_entity_poly.pdbx_seq_one_letter_code
_entity_poly.pdbx_strand_id
1 'polypeptide(L)' 'MIKNINPQTAAFALIGLTNAIIYKWLLSDEDYSLTGELETILEIWFRGVLEK' A
#
# COMPACT_ATOMS: atom_id res chain seq x y z
N MET A 1 10.92 -5.22 14.69
CA MET A 1 11.46 -6.41 13.98
C MET A 1 10.53 -6.70 12.79
N ILE A 2 10.97 -7.34 11.70
CA ILE A 2 10.04 -7.77 10.64
C ILE A 2 9.38 -9.07 11.10
N LYS A 3 8.04 -9.15 11.01
CA LYS A 3 7.28 -10.36 11.32
C LYS A 3 7.75 -11.52 10.44
N ASN A 4 7.66 -12.74 10.95
CA ASN A 4 7.92 -13.95 10.15
C ASN A 4 6.77 -14.20 9.14
N ILE A 5 6.75 -13.40 8.07
CA ILE A 5 5.77 -13.45 6.97
C ILE A 5 6.50 -13.95 5.73
N ASN A 6 5.84 -14.79 4.93
CA ASN A 6 6.33 -15.17 3.62
C ASN A 6 6.56 -13.88 2.76
N PRO A 7 7.79 -13.63 2.26
CA PRO A 7 8.10 -12.41 1.50
C PRO A 7 7.23 -12.23 0.25
N GLN A 8 6.85 -13.32 -0.40
CA GLN A 8 5.99 -13.30 -1.58
C GLN A 8 4.57 -12.82 -1.23
N THR A 9 4.02 -13.26 -0.10
CA THR A 9 2.73 -12.76 0.40
C THR A 9 2.80 -11.28 0.73
N ALA A 10 3.90 -10.82 1.36
CA ALA A 10 4.10 -9.40 1.65
C ALA A 10 4.21 -8.54 0.39
N ALA A 11 4.86 -9.06 -0.67
CA ALA A 11 4.94 -8.41 -1.98
C ALA A 11 3.57 -8.33 -2.67
N PHE A 12 2.78 -9.41 -2.65
CA PHE A 12 1.42 -9.38 -3.20
C PHE A 12 0.50 -8.40 -2.46
N ALA A 13 0.63 -8.29 -1.14
CA ALA A 13 -0.10 -7.30 -0.37
C ALA A 13 0.26 -5.87 -0.79
N LEU A 14 1.56 -5.58 -1.02
CA LEU A 14 1.99 -4.28 -1.51
C LEU A 14 1.42 -3.97 -2.90
N ILE A 15 1.48 -4.92 -3.83
CA ILE A 15 0.89 -4.79 -5.18
C ILE A 15 -0.62 -4.51 -5.08
N GLY A 16 -1.33 -5.21 -4.19
CA GLY A 16 -2.76 -5.00 -3.95
C GLY A 16 -3.07 -3.58 -3.45
N LEU A 17 -2.30 -3.07 -2.48
CA LEU A 17 -2.43 -1.70 -1.98
C LEU A 17 -2.17 -0.66 -3.08
N THR A 18 -1.12 -0.85 -3.88
CA THR A 18 -0.79 0.04 -5.00
C THR A 18 -1.91 0.04 -6.04
N ASN A 19 -2.41 -1.13 -6.45
CA ASN A 19 -3.50 -1.24 -7.41
C ASN A 19 -4.78 -0.55 -6.90
N ALA A 20 -5.12 -0.70 -5.63
CA ALA A 20 -6.29 -0.06 -5.04
C ALA A 20 -6.25 1.47 -5.18
N ILE A 21 -5.08 2.08 -5.00
CA ILE A 21 -4.90 3.54 -5.13
C ILE A 21 -4.86 3.99 -6.58
N ILE A 22 -4.26 3.20 -7.48
CA ILE A 22 -4.36 3.47 -8.93
C ILE A 22 -5.83 3.45 -9.36
N TYR A 23 -6.62 2.46 -8.92
CA TYR A 23 -8.06 2.43 -9.23
C TYR A 23 -8.81 3.60 -8.63
N LYS A 24 -8.53 3.97 -7.38
CA LYS A 24 -9.13 5.15 -6.74
C LYS A 24 -8.82 6.43 -7.52
N TRP A 25 -7.58 6.59 -8.01
CA TRP A 25 -7.19 7.72 -8.85
C TRP A 25 -7.91 7.72 -10.20
N LEU A 26 -7.94 6.58 -10.90
CA LEU A 26 -8.58 6.45 -12.21
C LEU A 26 -10.10 6.70 -12.18
N LEU A 27 -10.74 6.45 -11.05
CA LEU A 27 -12.18 6.61 -10.86
C LEU A 27 -12.54 7.90 -10.13
N SER A 28 -11.56 8.75 -9.79
CA SER A 28 -11.82 9.99 -9.09
C SER A 28 -12.32 11.06 -10.05
N ASP A 29 -13.42 11.72 -9.69
CA ASP A 29 -13.91 12.92 -10.36
C ASP A 29 -13.23 14.20 -9.80
N GLU A 30 -12.32 14.05 -8.84
CA GLU A 30 -11.58 15.13 -8.17
C GLU A 30 -10.11 15.12 -8.58
N ASP A 31 -9.43 16.25 -8.36
CA ASP A 31 -7.99 16.37 -8.61
C ASP A 31 -7.22 15.57 -7.55
N TYR A 32 -6.96 14.30 -7.88
CA TYR A 32 -6.40 13.32 -6.95
C TYR A 32 -4.89 13.13 -7.16
N SER A 33 -4.10 13.51 -6.16
CA SER A 33 -2.65 13.34 -6.20
C SER A 33 -2.24 11.91 -5.83
N LEU A 34 -1.89 11.12 -6.84
CA LEU A 34 -1.40 9.75 -6.65
C LEU A 34 -0.14 9.70 -5.78
N THR A 35 0.77 10.67 -5.93
CA THR A 35 2.01 10.74 -5.14
C THR A 35 1.76 11.10 -3.69
N GLY A 36 0.69 11.85 -3.41
CA GLY A 36 0.29 12.21 -2.04
C GLY A 36 -0.14 11.00 -1.19
N GLU A 37 -0.49 9.88 -1.81
CA GLU A 37 -0.99 8.68 -1.12
C GLU A 37 0.11 7.61 -0.90
N LEU A 38 1.32 7.85 -1.41
CA LEU A 38 2.46 6.95 -1.23
C LEU A 38 2.82 6.73 0.23
N GLU A 39 2.83 7.81 1.03
CA GLU A 39 3.15 7.72 2.46
C GLU A 39 2.13 6.85 3.19
N THR A 40 0.84 6.99 2.86
CA THR A 40 -0.24 6.16 3.42
C THR A 40 -0.10 4.69 3.03
N ILE A 41 0.24 4.36 1.78
CA ILE A 41 0.52 2.97 1.36
C ILE A 41 1.64 2.38 2.21
N LEU A 42 2.75 3.11 2.31
CA LEU A 42 3.93 2.64 3.01
C LEU A 42 3.62 2.44 4.49
N GLU A 43 2.91 3.37 5.13
CA GLU A 43 2.49 3.25 6.52
C GLU A 43 1.64 1.99 6.74
N ILE A 44 0.61 1.78 5.90
CA ILE A 44 -0.27 0.61 5.99
C ILE A 44 0.54 -0.68 5.81
N TRP A 45 1.41 -0.73 4.80
CA TRP A 45 2.24 -1.89 4.51
C TRP A 45 3.21 -2.19 5.65
N PHE A 46 3.92 -1.18 6.16
CA PHE A 46 4.86 -1.32 7.28
C PHE A 46 4.17 -1.77 8.56
N ARG A 47 2.97 -1.26 8.88
CA ARG A 47 2.17 -1.78 10.01
C ARG A 47 1.80 -3.25 9.83
N GLY A 48 1.61 -3.68 8.59
CA GLY A 48 1.40 -5.07 8.21
C GLY A 48 2.61 -5.96 8.50
N VAL A 49 3.83 -5.50 8.14
CA VAL A 49 5.04 -6.35 8.16
C VAL A 49 5.95 -6.17 9.38
N LEU A 50 5.83 -5.07 10.12
CA LEU A 50 6.63 -4.82 11.33
C LEU A 50 5.92 -5.34 12.58
N GLU A 51 6.69 -5.96 13.47
CA GLU A 51 6.30 -6.21 14.86
C GLU A 51 6.26 -4.88 15.62
N LYS A 52 5.23 -4.73 16.47
CA LYS A 52 5.04 -3.57 17.35
C LYS A 52 6.12 -3.52 18.42
#